data_AF-A0A9E0F865-F1
#
_entry.id   AF-A0A9E0F865-F1
#
_cell.length_a   1.000
_cell.length_b   1.000
_cell.length_c   1.000
_cell.angle_alpha   90.00
_cell.angle_beta   90.00
_cell.angle_gamma   90.00
#
_symmetry.space_group_name_H-M   'P 1'
#
loop_
_entity.id
_entity.type
_entity.pdbx_description
1 polymer ?
#
loop_
_entity_poly.entity_id
_entity_poly.type
_entity_poly.pdbx_seq_one_letter_code
_entity_poly.pdbx_strand_id
1 'polypeptide(L)'
;SALRNIVRMYPYDVAENVDTTGDGIADEGSLRGSSEVVAERIRKEIQGKVADAGLEIIEARITYLAYAPEIAAVMLQRQQASAIVDARKMIVDGAVGMVEMALERLSEKQVIELDEERKAAMVSNLLVVLCGNKDAQPVVNSGSLY
;
A
#
# COMPACT_ATOMS: atom_id res chain seq x y z
N SER A 1 -6.36 -9.40 32.09
CA SER A 1 -5.65 -8.74 30.97
C SER A 1 -6.39 -8.93 29.63
N ALA A 2 -7.64 -8.46 29.50
CA ALA A 2 -8.43 -8.54 28.25
C ALA A 2 -7.91 -7.59 27.16
N LEU A 3 -7.70 -6.32 27.52
CA LEU A 3 -7.31 -5.26 26.60
C LEU A 3 -5.94 -5.53 25.94
N ARG A 4 -4.95 -6.00 26.71
CA ARG A 4 -3.61 -6.32 26.19
C ARG A 4 -3.63 -7.46 25.16
N ASN A 5 -4.53 -8.44 25.31
CA ASN A 5 -4.59 -9.57 24.39
C ASN A 5 -5.09 -9.10 23.02
N ILE A 6 -6.11 -8.25 23.00
CA ILE A 6 -6.67 -7.70 21.76
C ILE A 6 -5.67 -6.75 21.11
N VAL A 7 -5.08 -5.81 21.86
CA VAL A 7 -4.13 -4.83 21.31
C VAL A 7 -2.89 -5.49 20.67
N ARG A 8 -2.51 -6.71 21.08
CA ARG A 8 -1.40 -7.46 20.46
C ARG A 8 -1.73 -8.07 19.11
N MET A 9 -3.01 -8.28 18.81
CA MET A 9 -3.46 -8.88 17.55
C MET A 9 -3.57 -7.85 16.42
N TYR A 10 -3.68 -6.56 16.78
CA TYR A 10 -3.90 -5.50 15.81
C TYR A 10 -2.69 -4.58 15.70
N PRO A 11 -2.17 -4.31 14.49
CA PRO A 11 -1.19 -3.27 14.28
C PRO A 11 -1.79 -1.88 14.55
N TYR A 12 -0.92 -0.90 14.78
CA TYR A 12 -1.34 0.48 15.01
C TYR A 12 -2.00 1.08 13.76
N ASP A 13 -1.33 0.99 12.61
CA ASP A 13 -1.85 1.38 11.29
C ASP A 13 -2.16 0.14 10.44
N VAL A 14 -2.87 0.35 9.32
CA VAL A 14 -3.15 -0.68 8.32
C VAL A 14 -1.84 -1.27 7.82
N ALA A 15 -1.77 -2.60 7.78
CA ALA A 15 -0.64 -3.33 7.25
C ALA A 15 -1.18 -4.38 6.27
N GLU A 16 -0.64 -4.38 5.05
CA GLU A 16 -1.01 -5.38 4.06
C GLU A 16 -0.64 -6.79 4.54
N ASN A 17 -1.50 -7.77 4.21
CA ASN A 17 -1.26 -9.19 4.48
C ASN A 17 -1.18 -9.58 5.96
N VAL A 18 -1.73 -8.79 6.88
CA VAL A 18 -1.80 -9.14 8.29
C VAL A 18 -3.15 -9.77 8.59
N ASP A 19 -3.15 -10.99 9.13
CA ASP A 19 -4.34 -11.63 9.67
C ASP A 19 -4.53 -11.18 11.14
N THR A 20 -5.56 -10.36 11.41
CA THR A 20 -5.90 -9.91 12.77
C THR A 20 -7.06 -10.70 13.38
N THR A 21 -7.69 -11.61 12.65
CA THR A 21 -8.79 -12.47 13.10
C THR A 21 -8.30 -13.85 13.55
N GLY A 22 -7.14 -14.29 13.07
CA GLY A 22 -6.56 -15.61 13.27
C GLY A 22 -7.19 -16.71 12.40
N ASP A 23 -7.89 -16.35 11.33
CA ASP A 23 -8.55 -17.30 10.42
C ASP A 23 -7.68 -17.70 9.21
N GLY A 24 -6.45 -17.21 9.13
CA GLY A 24 -5.52 -17.42 8.03
C GLY A 24 -5.78 -16.54 6.81
N ILE A 25 -6.74 -15.63 6.88
CA ILE A 25 -7.08 -14.66 5.84
C ILE A 25 -6.55 -13.30 6.27
N ALA A 26 -5.76 -12.67 5.40
CA ALA A 26 -5.31 -11.32 5.65
C ALA A 26 -6.51 -10.36 5.70
N ASP A 27 -6.52 -9.49 6.70
CA ASP A 27 -7.49 -8.41 6.83
C ASP A 27 -6.77 -7.05 6.92
N GLU A 28 -7.47 -5.97 6.58
CA GLU A 28 -6.93 -4.61 6.72
C GLU A 28 -7.14 -4.06 8.14
N GLY A 29 -7.26 -4.96 9.13
CA GLY A 29 -7.55 -4.63 10.52
C GLY A 29 -6.42 -3.82 11.14
N SER A 30 -6.75 -2.66 11.71
CA SER A 30 -5.82 -1.93 12.57
C SER A 30 -6.55 -1.23 13.71
N LEU A 31 -5.81 -0.92 14.77
CA LEU A 31 -6.35 -0.16 15.91
C LEU A 31 -6.88 1.21 15.45
N ARG A 32 -6.22 1.81 14.46
CA ARG A 32 -6.60 3.10 13.89
C ARG A 32 -7.71 3.02 12.84
N GLY A 33 -7.64 2.04 11.92
CA GLY A 33 -8.56 1.93 10.78
C GLY A 33 -9.87 1.20 11.11
N SER A 34 -9.87 0.30 12.08
CA SER A 34 -10.99 -0.60 12.37
C SER A 34 -11.47 -0.44 13.81
N SER A 35 -11.54 0.80 14.30
CA SER A 35 -11.81 1.12 15.71
C SER A 35 -13.10 0.52 16.26
N GLU A 36 -14.17 0.44 15.45
CA GLU A 36 -15.46 -0.15 15.84
C GLU A 36 -15.38 -1.68 15.98
N VAL A 37 -14.71 -2.36 15.04
CA VAL A 37 -14.51 -3.82 15.09
C VAL A 37 -13.66 -4.21 16.31
N VAL A 38 -12.60 -3.45 16.56
CA VAL A 38 -11.73 -3.66 17.73
C VAL A 38 -12.49 -3.37 19.02
N ALA A 39 -13.26 -2.28 19.08
CA ALA A 39 -14.10 -1.92 20.23
C ALA A 39 -15.11 -3.03 20.56
N GLU A 40 -15.75 -3.61 19.54
CA GLU A 40 -16.68 -4.72 19.70
C GLU A 40 -16.00 -6.00 20.24
N ARG A 41 -14.80 -6.31 19.77
CA ARG A 41 -14.00 -7.41 20.35
C ARG A 41 -13.62 -7.12 21.80
N ILE A 42 -13.23 -5.89 22.13
CA ILE A 42 -12.94 -5.48 23.52
C ILE A 42 -14.17 -5.66 24.39
N ARG A 43 -15.34 -5.22 23.92
CA ARG A 43 -16.62 -5.39 24.62
C ARG A 43 -16.89 -6.86 24.91
N LYS A 44 -16.84 -7.72 23.90
CA LYS A 44 -17.09 -9.18 24.03
C LYS A 44 -16.13 -9.84 25.01
N GLU A 45 -14.84 -9.53 24.91
CA GLU A 45 -13.81 -10.11 25.79
C GLU A 45 -13.97 -9.66 27.25
N ILE A 46 -14.36 -8.40 27.49
CA ILE A 46 -14.64 -7.91 28.84
C ILE A 46 -15.95 -8.53 29.36
N GLN A 47 -17.00 -8.58 28.54
CA GLN A 47 -18.29 -9.17 28.88
C GLN A 47 -18.14 -10.61 29.37
N GLY A 48 -17.33 -11.43 28.70
CA GLY A 48 -17.07 -12.80 29.12
C GLY A 48 -16.43 -12.92 30.50
N LYS A 49 -15.69 -11.90 30.97
CA LYS A 49 -15.03 -11.90 32.29
C LYS A 49 -15.90 -11.38 33.42
N VAL A 50 -16.91 -10.58 33.09
CA VAL A 50 -17.81 -9.98 34.07
C VAL A 50 -19.19 -10.65 34.11
N ALA A 51 -19.43 -11.62 33.22
CA ALA A 51 -20.66 -12.39 33.15
C ALA A 51 -20.97 -13.11 34.48
N ASP A 52 -19.97 -13.73 35.10
CA ASP A 52 -20.11 -14.42 36.39
C ASP A 52 -20.46 -13.46 37.55
N ALA A 53 -20.14 -12.17 37.39
CA ALA A 53 -20.49 -11.12 38.33
C ALA A 53 -21.88 -10.50 38.06
N GLY A 54 -22.58 -10.95 37.02
CA GLY A 54 -23.89 -10.41 36.63
C GLY A 54 -23.84 -9.00 36.05
N LEU A 55 -22.68 -8.55 35.55
CA LEU A 55 -22.51 -7.23 34.94
C LEU A 55 -22.68 -7.30 33.42
N GLU A 56 -23.33 -6.29 32.86
CA GLU A 56 -23.51 -6.12 31.42
C GLU A 56 -22.67 -4.92 30.92
N ILE A 57 -21.86 -5.17 29.89
CA ILE A 57 -21.05 -4.14 29.22
C ILE A 57 -21.83 -3.63 28.01
N ILE A 58 -22.38 -2.42 28.16
CA ILE A 58 -23.17 -1.77 27.11
C ILE A 58 -22.29 -1.31 25.94
N GLU A 59 -21.15 -0.69 26.24
CA GLU A 59 -20.24 -0.12 25.25
C GLU A 59 -18.78 -0.25 25.70
N ALA A 60 -17.88 -0.41 24.73
CA ALA A 60 -16.45 -0.19 24.91
C ALA A 60 -15.95 0.71 23.77
N ARG A 61 -15.06 1.66 24.08
CA ARG A 61 -14.50 2.59 23.07
C ARG A 61 -13.04 2.90 23.36
N ILE A 62 -12.25 3.02 22.31
CA ILE A 62 -10.88 3.54 22.39
C ILE A 62 -10.98 5.08 22.37
N THR A 63 -10.69 5.72 23.50
CA THR A 63 -10.79 7.18 23.64
C THR A 63 -9.54 7.92 23.18
N TYR A 64 -8.37 7.28 23.29
CA TYR A 64 -7.09 7.86 22.88
C TYR A 64 -6.20 6.78 22.29
N LEU A 65 -5.74 7.01 21.07
CA LEU A 65 -4.79 6.19 20.35
C LEU A 65 -3.77 7.11 19.69
N ALA A 66 -2.54 7.09 20.19
CA ALA A 66 -1.45 7.89 19.67
C ALA A 66 -0.13 7.11 19.77
N TYR A 67 0.80 7.42 18.87
CA TYR A 67 2.19 7.05 19.06
C TYR A 67 2.78 7.73 20.29
N ALA A 68 3.71 7.05 20.94
CA ALA A 68 4.50 7.67 21.99
C ALA A 68 5.37 8.82 21.40
N PRO A 69 5.59 9.92 22.13
CA PRO A 69 6.36 11.07 21.63
C PRO A 69 7.73 10.69 21.06
N GLU A 70 8.38 9.69 21.66
CA GLU A 70 9.72 9.21 21.30
C GLU A 70 9.77 8.58 19.90
N ILE A 71 8.65 8.04 19.41
CA ILE A 71 8.58 7.33 18.12
C ILE A 71 7.73 8.06 17.08
N ALA A 72 6.95 9.08 17.47
CA ALA A 72 5.98 9.74 16.61
C ALA A 72 6.62 10.31 15.32
N ALA A 73 7.77 10.97 15.43
CA ALA A 73 8.47 11.55 14.29
C ALA A 73 8.96 10.47 13.30
N VAL A 74 9.53 9.38 13.82
CA VAL A 74 10.03 8.26 13.02
C VAL A 74 8.88 7.52 12.32
N MET A 75 7.76 7.35 13.02
CA MET A 75 6.57 6.71 12.44
C MET A 75 5.97 7.55 11.32
N LEU A 76 5.87 8.87 11.50
CA LEU A 76 5.44 9.78 10.44
C LEU A 76 6.35 9.71 9.22
N GLN A 77 7.67 9.72 9.42
CA GLN A 77 8.64 9.59 8.33
C GLN A 77 8.48 8.26 7.59
N ARG A 78 8.24 7.16 8.31
CA ARG A 78 7.97 5.84 7.71
C ARG A 78 6.68 5.83 6.89
N GLN A 79 5.60 6.43 7.39
CA GLN A 79 4.33 6.53 6.65
C GLN A 79 4.51 7.33 5.36
N GLN A 80 5.21 8.46 5.41
CA GLN A 80 5.51 9.26 4.23
C GLN A 80 6.37 8.50 3.22
N ALA A 81 7.40 7.78 3.70
CA ALA A 81 8.23 6.96 2.83
C ALA A 81 7.42 5.85 2.13
N SER A 82 6.53 5.16 2.86
CA SER A 82 5.63 4.16 2.28
C SER A 82 4.74 4.79 1.22
N ALA A 83 4.06 5.90 1.54
CA ALA A 83 3.17 6.58 0.60
C ALA A 83 3.89 7.04 -0.68
N ILE A 84 5.15 7.48 -0.57
CA ILE A 84 5.98 7.83 -1.74
C ILE A 84 6.27 6.59 -2.59
N VAL A 85 6.60 5.46 -1.97
CA VAL A 85 6.86 4.20 -2.68
C VAL A 85 5.58 3.70 -3.36
N ASP A 86 4.44 3.74 -2.68
CA ASP A 86 3.15 3.31 -3.21
C ASP A 86 2.72 4.17 -4.42
N ALA A 87 2.91 5.48 -4.31
CA ALA A 87 2.69 6.39 -5.43
C ALA A 87 3.62 6.08 -6.62
N ARG A 88 4.91 5.81 -6.35
CA ARG A 88 5.88 5.44 -7.41
C ARG A 88 5.54 4.11 -8.05
N LYS A 89 5.07 3.13 -7.29
CA LYS A 89 4.60 1.84 -7.79
C LYS A 89 3.43 2.05 -8.76
N MET A 90 2.44 2.84 -8.37
CA MET A 90 1.29 3.16 -9.22
C MET A 90 1.69 3.84 -10.54
N ILE A 91 2.69 4.74 -10.52
CA ILE A 91 3.24 5.37 -11.73
C ILE A 91 3.90 4.32 -12.63
N VAL A 92 4.74 3.45 -12.06
CA VAL A 92 5.46 2.40 -12.80
C VAL A 92 4.47 1.41 -13.43
N ASP A 93 3.47 0.96 -12.68
CA ASP A 93 2.45 0.02 -13.18
C ASP A 93 1.68 0.64 -14.36
N GLY A 94 1.29 1.91 -14.26
CA GLY A 94 0.68 2.65 -15.36
C GLY A 94 1.60 2.79 -16.57
N ALA A 95 2.88 3.08 -16.34
CA ALA A 95 3.88 3.22 -17.41
C ALA A 95 4.14 1.91 -18.15
N VAL A 96 4.28 0.79 -17.43
CA VAL A 96 4.44 -0.54 -18.03
C VAL A 96 3.23 -0.86 -18.90
N GLY A 97 2.00 -0.66 -18.39
CA GLY A 97 0.78 -0.90 -19.17
C GLY A 97 0.68 -0.02 -20.42
N MET A 98 1.07 1.25 -20.35
CA MET A 98 1.11 2.14 -21.53
C MET A 98 2.10 1.67 -22.59
N VAL A 99 3.28 1.18 -22.19
CA VAL A 99 4.30 0.67 -23.10
C VAL A 99 3.86 -0.65 -23.75
N GLU A 100 3.26 -1.56 -22.99
CA GLU A 100 2.72 -2.82 -23.51
C GLU A 100 1.67 -2.57 -24.60
N MET A 101 0.67 -1.72 -24.32
CA MET A 101 -0.36 -1.36 -25.30
C MET A 101 0.21 -0.70 -26.56
N ALA A 102 1.26 0.11 -26.43
CA ALA A 102 1.88 0.78 -27.58
C ALA A 102 2.63 -0.22 -28.47
N LEU A 103 3.39 -1.14 -27.88
CA LEU A 103 4.13 -2.17 -28.62
C LEU A 103 3.18 -3.15 -29.32
N GLU A 104 2.11 -3.56 -28.66
CA GLU A 104 1.08 -4.44 -29.26
C GLU A 104 0.47 -3.80 -30.50
N ARG A 105 0.03 -2.54 -30.41
CA ARG A 105 -0.53 -1.79 -31.56
C ARG A 105 0.46 -1.58 -32.71
N LEU A 106 1.75 -1.41 -32.42
CA LEU A 106 2.78 -1.27 -33.46
C LEU A 106 3.04 -2.59 -34.17
N SER A 107 3.03 -3.70 -33.41
CA SER A 107 3.16 -5.06 -33.93
C SER A 107 1.96 -5.46 -34.80
N GLU A 108 0.74 -5.16 -34.35
CA GLU A 108 -0.50 -5.42 -35.11
C GLU A 108 -0.51 -4.72 -36.48
N LYS A 109 0.01 -3.48 -36.52
CA LYS A 109 0.09 -2.69 -37.76
C LYS A 109 1.26 -3.09 -38.65
N GLN A 110 2.09 -4.06 -38.25
CA GLN A 110 3.32 -4.47 -38.95
C GLN A 110 4.23 -3.30 -39.32
N VAL A 111 4.21 -2.21 -38.54
CA VAL A 111 4.97 -0.99 -38.86
C VAL A 111 6.46 -1.18 -38.54
N ILE A 112 6.79 -2.09 -37.61
CA ILE A 112 8.15 -2.31 -37.12
C ILE A 112 8.33 -3.81 -36.79
N GLU A 113 9.40 -4.43 -37.30
CA GLU A 113 9.91 -5.68 -36.74
C GLU A 113 10.95 -5.36 -35.65
N LEU A 114 10.61 -5.72 -34.41
CA LEU A 114 11.49 -5.58 -33.26
C LEU A 114 12.00 -6.96 -32.87
N ASP A 115 13.32 -7.13 -32.89
CA ASP A 115 13.95 -8.20 -32.14
C ASP A 115 13.81 -7.95 -30.63
N GLU A 116 14.00 -9.00 -29.81
CA GLU A 116 13.84 -8.91 -28.36
C GLU A 116 14.78 -7.87 -27.72
N GLU A 117 15.96 -7.65 -28.31
CA GLU A 117 16.95 -6.69 -27.81
C GLU A 117 16.50 -5.23 -28.03
N ARG A 118 15.97 -4.90 -29.21
CA ARG A 118 15.38 -3.59 -29.51
C ARG A 118 14.11 -3.33 -28.71
N LYS A 119 13.30 -4.36 -28.47
CA LYS A 119 12.10 -4.28 -27.63
C LYS A 119 12.48 -3.92 -26.19
N ALA A 120 13.47 -4.60 -25.61
CA ALA A 120 13.99 -4.29 -24.28
C ALA A 120 14.54 -2.85 -24.19
N ALA A 121 15.29 -2.41 -25.20
CA ALA A 121 15.82 -1.04 -25.26
C ALA A 121 14.70 0.02 -25.34
N MET A 122 13.67 -0.19 -26.16
CA MET A 122 12.52 0.71 -26.25
C MET A 122 11.75 0.77 -24.93
N VAL A 123 11.48 -0.37 -24.31
CA VAL A 123 10.78 -0.44 -23.01
C VAL A 123 11.57 0.32 -21.95
N SER A 124 12.89 0.10 -21.86
CA SER A 124 13.76 0.80 -20.93
C SER A 124 13.71 2.32 -21.13
N ASN A 125 13.87 2.79 -22.37
CA ASN A 125 13.83 4.21 -22.70
C ASN A 125 12.47 4.85 -22.38
N LEU A 126 11.37 4.16 -22.72
CA LEU A 126 10.02 4.65 -22.45
C LEU A 126 9.72 4.68 -20.95
N LEU A 127 10.12 3.67 -20.18
CA LEU A 127 9.96 3.66 -18.73
C LEU A 127 10.74 4.79 -18.07
N VAL A 128 11.96 5.10 -18.52
CA VAL A 128 12.74 6.24 -18.00
C VAL A 128 12.03 7.57 -18.28
N VAL A 129 11.40 7.71 -19.44
CA VAL A 129 10.66 8.93 -19.82
C VAL A 129 9.34 9.04 -19.05
N LEU A 130 8.58 7.95 -18.92
CA LEU A 130 7.26 7.92 -18.29
C LEU A 130 7.32 7.97 -16.76
N CYS A 131 8.34 7.35 -16.16
CA CYS A 131 8.56 7.33 -14.71
C CYS A 131 9.53 8.43 -14.25
N GLY A 132 10.10 9.20 -15.18
CA GLY A 132 11.01 10.30 -14.89
C GLY A 132 10.30 11.47 -14.24
N ASN A 133 10.79 11.91 -13.07
CA ASN A 133 10.19 13.00 -12.30
C ASN A 133 10.47 14.41 -12.86
N LYS A 134 11.15 14.50 -14.01
CA LYS A 134 11.48 15.73 -14.74
C LYS A 134 10.94 15.58 -16.14
N ASP A 135 10.34 16.66 -16.67
CA ASP A 135 9.95 16.73 -18.07
C ASP A 135 11.12 16.26 -18.96
N ALA A 136 10.86 15.27 -19.80
CA ALA A 136 11.86 14.76 -20.73
C ALA A 136 12.29 15.91 -21.64
N GLN A 137 13.55 16.34 -21.51
CA GLN A 137 14.09 17.35 -22.42
C GLN A 137 14.31 16.68 -23.79
N PRO A 138 13.69 17.19 -24.86
CA PRO A 138 13.87 16.60 -26.18
C PRO A 138 15.32 16.79 -26.62
N VAL A 139 16.07 15.70 -26.71
CA VAL A 139 17.36 15.69 -27.39
C VAL A 139 17.05 15.63 -28.89
N VAL A 140 16.98 16.80 -29.53
CA VAL A 140 16.82 16.88 -30.98
C VAL A 140 18.10 16.37 -31.64
N ASN A 141 18.08 15.12 -32.11
CA ASN A 141 19.17 14.58 -32.92
C ASN A 141 19.06 15.17 -34.33
N SER A 142 19.84 16.23 -34.58
CA SER A 142 19.98 16.87 -35.89
C SER A 142 21.12 16.26 -36.72
N GLY A 143 21.68 15.12 -36.32
CA GLY A 143 22.60 14.36 -37.14
C GLY A 143 21.86 13.80 -38.35
N SER A 144 22.24 14.25 -39.56
CA SER A 144 21.68 13.72 -40.79
C SER A 144 21.89 12.21 -40.86
N LEU A 145 20.82 11.46 -41.08
CA LEU A 145 20.94 10.12 -41.64
C LEU A 145 21.42 10.29 -43.09
N TYR A 146 22.74 10.23 -43.27
CA TYR A 146 23.35 9.81 -44.53
C TYR A 146 24.06 8.49 -44.30
#